data_AF-A0A2D6DQP9-F1
#
_entry.id   AF-A0A2D6DQP9-F1
#
_cell.length_a   1.000
_cell.length_b   1.000
_cell.length_c   1.000
_cell.angle_alpha   90.00
_cell.angle_beta   90.00
_cell.angle_gamma   90.00
#
_symmetry.space_group_name_H-M   'P 1'
#
loop_
_entity.id
_entity.type
_entity.pdbx_description
1 polymer ?
#
loop_
_entity_poly.entity_id
_entity_poly.type
_entity_poly.pdbx_seq_one_letter_code
_entity_poly.pdbx_strand_id
1 'polypeptide(L)' 'MDITKCDVCKKIKKEKNRLNLESKWIKGHIFGERSIYFDLCEKCSAKLLAYLKKYLKIKKEE' A
#
# COMPACT_ATOMS: atom_id res chain seq x y z
N MET A 1 9.10 11.89 -3.46
CA MET A 1 8.00 11.74 -4.45
C MET A 1 6.79 11.27 -3.68
N ASP A 2 5.90 12.19 -3.34
CA ASP A 2 4.75 11.93 -2.47
C ASP A 2 3.66 11.14 -3.16
N ILE A 3 3.04 10.23 -2.40
CA ILE A 3 1.91 9.45 -2.88
C ILE A 3 0.67 10.35 -2.90
N THR A 4 0.14 10.65 -4.07
CA THR A 4 -1.01 11.57 -4.23
C THR A 4 -2.31 10.84 -4.53
N LYS A 5 -2.24 9.64 -5.13
CA LYS A 5 -3.40 8.90 -5.63
C LYS A 5 -3.20 7.40 -5.51
N CYS A 6 -4.25 6.69 -5.14
CA CYS A 6 -4.25 5.23 -5.09
C CYS A 6 -4.51 4.69 -6.49
N ASP A 7 -3.65 3.84 -7.02
CA ASP A 7 -3.79 3.27 -8.35
C ASP A 7 -4.98 2.32 -8.47
N VAL A 8 -5.37 1.67 -7.37
CA VAL A 8 -6.46 0.70 -7.32
C VAL A 8 -7.82 1.39 -7.21
N CYS A 9 -8.06 2.15 -6.14
CA CYS A 9 -9.38 2.73 -5.87
C CYS A 9 -9.52 4.19 -6.33
N LYS A 10 -8.47 4.75 -6.95
CA LYS A 10 -8.41 6.14 -7.43
C LYS A 10 -8.62 7.21 -6.36
N LYS A 11 -8.66 6.84 -5.08
CA LYS A 11 -8.72 7.75 -3.93
C LYS A 11 -7.53 8.69 -3.97
N ILE A 12 -7.78 9.98 -3.74
CA ILE A 12 -6.74 11.01 -3.66
C ILE A 12 -6.35 11.20 -2.19
N LYS A 13 -5.05 11.30 -1.91
CA LYS A 13 -4.53 11.60 -0.57
C LYS A 13 -4.84 13.07 -0.29
N LYS A 14 -5.90 13.33 0.47
CA LYS A 14 -6.13 14.66 1.03
C LYS A 14 -5.04 14.89 2.06
N GLU A 15 -4.20 15.89 1.84
CA GLU A 15 -3.16 16.30 2.79
C GLU A 15 -3.83 16.54 4.15
N LYS A 16 -3.68 15.58 5.07
CA LYS A 16 -4.06 15.74 6.46
C LYS A 16 -2.76 15.93 7.22
N ASN A 17 -2.73 17.04 7.97
CA ASN A 17 -1.69 17.46 8.91
C ASN A 17 -0.69 16.35 9.29
N ARG A 18 0.59 16.70 9.22
CA ARG A 18 1.81 15.93 9.58
C ARG A 18 1.76 15.11 10.89
N LEU A 19 0.71 15.24 11.68
CA LEU A 19 0.49 14.54 12.95
C LEU A 19 -0.10 13.13 12.78
N ASN A 20 -0.58 12.74 11.60
CA ASN A 20 -1.14 11.41 11.38
C ASN A 20 -0.16 10.49 10.63
N LEU A 21 0.94 10.17 11.31
CA LEU A 21 1.96 9.17 10.93
C LEU A 21 1.35 7.78 10.61
N GLU A 22 0.07 7.56 10.92
CA GLU A 22 -0.68 6.34 10.62
C GLU A 22 -1.39 6.32 9.26
N SER A 23 -1.24 7.34 8.42
CA SER A 23 -1.72 7.27 7.03
C SER A 23 -0.83 6.33 6.21
N LYS A 24 -1.02 5.01 6.39
CA LYS A 24 -0.27 3.86 5.80
C LYS A 24 -0.48 3.70 4.30
N TRP A 25 -0.37 4.79 3.56
CA TRP A 25 -0.22 4.73 2.12
C TRP A 25 1.14 4.13 1.82
N ILE A 26 1.18 3.15 0.92
CA ILE A 26 2.42 2.50 0.53
C ILE A 26 2.70 2.80 -0.93
N LYS A 27 3.98 3.06 -1.21
CA LYS A 27 4.52 3.08 -2.56
C LYS A 27 5.32 1.79 -2.72
N GLY A 28 5.00 1.01 -3.73
CA GLY A 28 5.66 -0.24 -4.02
C GLY A 28 6.07 -0.33 -5.47
N HIS A 29 6.99 -1.24 -5.73
CA HIS A 29 7.29 -1.68 -7.07
C HIS A 29 7.55 -3.19 -7.03
N ILE A 30 7.13 -3.88 -8.08
CA ILE A 30 7.46 -5.29 -8.30
C ILE A 30 8.49 -5.32 -9.43
N PHE A 31 9.65 -5.89 -9.15
CA PHE A 31 10.68 -6.15 -10.16
C PHE A 31 10.40 -7.49 -10.86
N GLY A 32 10.57 -7.49 -12.19
CA GLY A 32 10.43 -8.64 -13.08
C GLY A 32 10.91 -8.23 -14.47
N GLU A 33 10.51 -8.94 -15.53
CA GLU A 33 10.80 -8.54 -16.93
C GLU A 33 10.29 -7.14 -17.26
N ARG A 34 9.22 -6.70 -16.57
CA ARG A 34 8.75 -5.31 -16.58
C ARG A 34 8.49 -4.87 -15.15
N SER A 35 9.12 -3.78 -14.74
CA SER A 35 8.87 -3.18 -13.43
C SER A 35 7.46 -2.58 -13.37
N ILE A 36 6.68 -2.97 -12.38
CA ILE A 36 5.35 -2.42 -12.12
C ILE A 36 5.45 -1.54 -10.88
N TYR A 37 5.08 -0.27 -11.01
CA TYR A 37 5.04 0.69 -9.90
C TYR A 37 3.59 0.90 -9.47
N PHE A 38 3.35 1.03 -8.17
CA PHE A 38 2.03 1.28 -7.64
C PHE A 38 2.05 2.08 -6.35
N ASP A 39 1.04 2.92 -6.22
CA ASP A 39 0.71 3.70 -5.04
C ASP A 39 -0.63 3.19 -4.48
N LEU A 40 -0.65 2.77 -3.21
CA LEU A 40 -1.86 2.25 -2.57
C LEU A 40 -2.23 3.07 -1.34
N CYS A 41 -3.52 3.37 -1.20
CA CYS A 41 -4.05 3.88 0.06
C CYS A 41 -4.11 2.79 1.13
N GLU A 42 -4.24 3.20 2.38
CA GLU A 42 -4.34 2.32 3.56
C GLU A 42 -5.30 1.11 3.37
N LYS A 43 -6.49 1.35 2.83
CA LYS A 43 -7.47 0.26 2.62
C LYS A 43 -6.99 -0.75 1.57
N CYS A 44 -6.32 -0.28 0.53
CA CYS A 44 -5.81 -1.15 -0.54
C CYS A 44 -4.52 -1.86 -0.09
N SER A 45 -3.66 -1.18 0.66
CA SER A 45 -2.44 -1.77 1.23
C SER A 45 -2.78 -2.86 2.26
N ALA A 46 -3.79 -2.64 3.11
CA ALA A 46 -4.26 -3.65 4.07
C ALA A 46 -4.77 -4.92 3.37
N LYS A 47 -5.50 -4.78 2.26
CA LYS A 47 -5.95 -5.93 1.45
C LYS A 47 -4.78 -6.69 0.83
N LEU A 48 -3.80 -5.97 0.27
CA LEU A 48 -2.60 -6.58 -0.27
C LEU A 48 -1.83 -7.35 0.80
N LEU A 49 -1.62 -6.75 1.97
CA LEU A 49 -0.96 -7.41 3.09
C LEU A 49 -1.71 -8.67 3.57
N ALA A 50 -3.04 -8.62 3.67
CA ALA A 50 -3.84 -9.79 4.02
C ALA A 50 -3.71 -10.91 2.98
N TYR A 51 -3.74 -10.55 1.69
CA TYR A 51 -3.51 -11.50 0.60
C TYR A 51 -2.12 -12.13 0.68
N LEU A 52 -1.07 -11.32 0.86
CA LEU A 52 0.32 -11.80 0.96
C LEU A 52 0.53 -12.70 2.17
N LYS A 53 0.00 -12.34 3.34
CA LYS A 53 0.06 -13.18 4.54
C LYS A 53 -0.59 -14.54 4.29
N LYS A 54 -1.77 -14.55 3.65
CA LYS A 54 -2.46 -15.78 3.28
C LYS A 54 -1.67 -16.60 2.25
N TYR A 55 -1.19 -15.94 1.19
CA TYR A 55 -0.43 -16.56 0.10
C TYR A 55 0.86 -17.20 0.59
N LEU A 56 1.63 -16.48 1.41
CA LEU A 56 2.90 -16.94 1.98
C LEU A 56 2.73 -17.85 3.21
N LYS A 57 1.48 -18.12 3.64
CA LYS A 57 1.16 -18.88 4.86
C LYS A 57 1.84 -18.32 6.12
N ILE A 58 2.08 -17.01 6.17
CA ILE A 58 2.67 -16.33 7.33
C ILE A 58 1.60 -16.29 8.41
N LYS A 59 1.74 -17.14 9.43
CA LYS A 59 1.02 -16.97 10.70
C LYS A 59 1.71 -15.89 11.51
N LYS A 60 0.94 -15.12 12.27
CA LYS A 60 1.48 -14.13 13.19
C LYS A 60 2.30 -14.91 14.23
N GLU A 61 3.61 -14.74 14.26
CA GLU A 61 4.40 -15.14 15.43
C GLU A 61 3.88 -14.30 16.61
N GLU A 62 3.38 -15.00 17.64
CA GLU A 62 2.83 -14.44 18.88
C GLU A 62 3.92 -13.85 19.77
#